data_AF-A0A7J7JLK7-F1
#
_entry.id   AF-A0A7J7JLK7-F1
#
_cell.length_a   1.000
_cell.length_b   1.000
_cell.length_c   1.000
_cell.angle_alpha   90.00
_cell.angle_beta   90.00
_cell.angle_gamma   90.00
#
_symmetry.space_group_name_H-M   'P 1'
#
loop_
_entity.id
_entity.type
_entity.pdbx_description
1 polymer ?
#
loop_
_entity_poly.entity_id
_entity_poly.type
_entity_poly.pdbx_seq_one_letter_code
_entity_poly.pdbx_strand_id
1 'polypeptide(L)'
;MDIIILNDHFDASLLLLRKRFCWKYTDIFYKSFTVTNSSQELMSQSAITKLLSINLGEQLLYEAINKSWWDQSGVEKSTFWNEVSYFKRLNRQVNADVCPQVLSSNADYQIEATEYHNDLLVSVELCTALNMKMSEVKKVLMNYALG
;
A
#
# COMPACT_ATOMS: atom_id res chain seq x y z
N MET A 1 17.40 -11.73 2.24
CA MET A 1 16.99 -10.51 2.97
C MET A 1 15.53 -10.32 2.70
N ASP A 2 14.75 -10.34 3.77
CA ASP A 2 13.29 -10.40 3.72
C ASP A 2 12.73 -8.98 3.70
N ILE A 3 11.72 -8.73 2.86
CA ILE A 3 11.04 -7.44 2.81
C ILE A 3 9.85 -7.48 3.76
N ILE A 4 9.78 -6.48 4.63
CA ILE A 4 8.71 -6.31 5.61
C ILE A 4 7.86 -5.11 5.18
N ILE A 5 6.53 -5.27 5.24
CA ILE A 5 5.59 -4.17 5.04
C ILE A 5 5.38 -3.46 6.36
N LEU A 6 5.69 -2.17 6.39
CA LEU A 6 5.37 -1.29 7.51
C LEU A 6 4.15 -0.44 7.16
N ASN A 7 3.14 -0.42 8.02
CA ASN A 7 1.92 0.35 7.76
C ASN A 7 2.20 1.86 7.64
N ASP A 8 3.12 2.39 8.45
CA ASP A 8 3.53 3.80 8.42
C ASP A 8 4.30 4.17 7.13
N HIS A 9 4.85 3.17 6.45
CA HIS A 9 5.59 3.28 5.20
C HIS A 9 5.01 2.36 4.14
N PHE A 10 3.68 2.21 4.11
CA PHE A 10 3.01 1.20 3.27
C PHE A 10 3.32 1.37 1.78
N ASP A 11 3.13 2.58 1.26
CA ASP A 11 3.45 2.94 -0.13
C ASP A 11 4.92 2.64 -0.49
N ALA A 12 5.84 3.00 0.41
CA ALA A 12 7.26 2.77 0.21
C ALA A 12 7.62 1.28 0.28
N SER A 13 7.00 0.53 1.18
CA SER A 13 7.16 -0.92 1.29
C SER A 13 6.70 -1.64 0.02
N LEU A 14 5.58 -1.22 -0.56
CA LEU A 14 5.08 -1.75 -1.84
C LEU A 14 6.04 -1.46 -3.00
N LEU A 15 6.63 -0.26 -3.05
CA LEU A 15 7.63 0.06 -4.06
C LEU A 15 8.91 -0.77 -3.93
N LEU A 16 9.37 -1.05 -2.70
CA LEU A 16 10.50 -1.94 -2.47
C LEU A 16 10.19 -3.37 -2.94
N LEU A 17 9.01 -3.88 -2.59
CA LEU A 17 8.52 -5.18 -3.08
C LEU A 17 8.50 -5.23 -4.60
N ARG A 18 7.94 -4.18 -5.22
CA ARG A 18 7.88 -4.07 -6.69
C ARG A 18 9.25 -4.22 -7.33
N LYS A 19 10.23 -3.45 -6.85
CA LYS A 19 11.61 -3.49 -7.36
C LYS A 19 12.26 -4.85 -7.13
N ARG A 20 11.99 -5.48 -5.98
CA ARG A 20 12.59 -6.77 -5.62
C ARG A 20 12.06 -7.92 -6.46
N PHE A 21 10.75 -7.93 -6.71
CA PHE A 21 10.09 -9.01 -7.44
C PHE A 21 9.93 -8.71 -8.93
N CYS A 22 10.50 -7.61 -9.42
CA CYS A 22 10.34 -7.14 -10.80
C CYS A 22 8.87 -7.00 -11.20
N TRP A 23 8.01 -6.64 -10.23
CA TRP A 23 6.60 -6.42 -10.48
C TRP A 23 6.35 -5.12 -11.23
N LYS A 24 5.22 -5.07 -11.90
CA LYS A 24 4.68 -3.85 -12.52
C LYS A 24 3.98 -3.01 -11.45
N TYR A 25 3.71 -1.75 -11.79
CA TYR A 25 2.89 -0.90 -10.92
C TYR A 25 1.46 -1.44 -10.74
N THR A 26 0.92 -2.10 -11.76
CA THR A 26 -0.39 -2.75 -11.72
C THR A 26 -0.51 -3.79 -10.62
N ASP A 27 0.61 -4.42 -10.25
CA ASP A 27 0.64 -5.49 -9.25
C ASP A 27 0.64 -4.95 -7.81
N ILE A 28 0.89 -3.64 -7.64
CA ILE A 28 0.97 -3.00 -6.31
C ILE A 28 -0.10 -1.93 -6.09
N PHE A 29 -0.97 -1.66 -7.06
CA PHE A 29 -2.11 -0.78 -6.81
C PHE A 29 -3.03 -1.36 -5.76
N TYR A 30 -3.60 -0.48 -4.96
CA TYR A 30 -4.45 -0.86 -3.85
C TYR A 30 -5.56 0.16 -3.64
N LYS A 31 -6.69 -0.30 -3.11
CA LYS A 31 -7.76 0.56 -2.62
C LYS A 31 -7.74 0.57 -1.10
N SER A 32 -7.51 1.75 -0.51
CA SER A 32 -7.65 1.91 0.92
C SER A 32 -9.13 1.92 1.29
N PHE A 33 -9.53 1.03 2.20
CA PHE A 33 -10.85 1.10 2.81
C PHE A 33 -10.74 2.04 4.01
N THR A 34 -11.42 3.17 3.95
CA THR A 34 -11.53 4.06 5.11
C THR A 34 -12.16 3.27 6.26
N VAL A 35 -11.36 2.94 7.26
CA VAL A 35 -11.88 2.51 8.55
C VAL A 35 -12.38 3.79 9.21
N THR A 36 -13.69 4.00 9.20
CA THR A 36 -14.32 5.05 10.01
C THR A 36 -14.13 4.71 11.48
N ASN A 37 -12.95 5.02 12.02
CA ASN A 37 -12.74 5.05 13.46
C ASN A 37 -13.46 6.29 13.96
N SER A 38 -14.73 6.14 14.33
CA SER A 38 -15.60 7.18 14.88
C SER A 38 -15.13 7.73 16.23
N SER A 39 -13.93 7.39 16.68
CA SER A 39 -13.36 7.81 17.97
C SER A 39 -11.84 7.65 17.94
N GLN A 40 -11.12 8.51 17.22
CA GLN A 40 -9.72 8.78 17.56
C GLN A 40 -9.71 9.61 18.85
N GLU A 41 -9.93 8.96 19.98
CA GLU A 41 -9.68 9.57 21.28
C GLU A 41 -8.17 9.77 21.42
N LEU A 42 -7.76 11.02 21.63
CA LEU A 42 -6.38 11.34 21.99
C LEU A 42 -6.07 10.66 23.32
N MET A 43 -5.19 9.65 23.30
CA MET A 43 -4.74 8.99 24.51
C MET A 43 -3.91 9.96 25.36
N SER A 44 -4.11 9.95 26.68
CA SER A 44 -3.25 10.70 27.59
C SER A 44 -1.82 10.15 27.58
N GLN A 45 -0.85 10.99 27.90
CA GLN A 45 0.55 10.56 27.99
C GLN A 45 0.75 9.40 28.97
N SER A 46 -0.02 9.36 30.07
CA SER A 46 0.02 8.27 31.04
C SER A 46 -0.52 6.96 30.47
N ALA A 47 -1.56 7.01 29.64
CA ALA A 47 -2.08 5.84 28.94
C ALA A 47 -1.07 5.30 27.91
N ILE A 48 -0.39 6.18 27.17
CA ILE A 48 0.68 5.82 26.23
C ILE A 48 1.83 5.13 26.96
N THR A 49 2.36 5.73 28.03
CA THR A 49 3.46 5.13 28.79
C THR A 49 3.08 3.76 29.37
N LYS A 50 1.84 3.61 29.84
CA LYS A 50 1.34 2.32 30.33
C LYS A 50 1.23 1.28 29.21
N LEU A 51 0.70 1.66 28.05
CA LEU A 51 0.66 0.81 26.85
C LEU A 51 2.06 0.34 26.43
N LEU A 52 3.03 1.26 26.36
CA LEU A 52 4.42 0.93 26.01
C LEU A 52 5.04 -0.03 27.05
N SER A 53 4.76 0.18 28.34
CA SER A 53 5.27 -0.72 29.39
C SER A 53 4.72 -2.14 29.31
N ILE A 54 3.48 -2.31 28.85
CA ILE A 54 2.84 -3.63 28.67
C ILE A 54 3.30 -4.28 27.35
N ASN A 55 3.66 -3.48 26.36
CA ASN A 55 3.95 -3.93 25.00
C ASN A 55 5.41 -3.76 24.58
N LEU A 56 6.33 -3.81 25.56
CA LEU A 56 7.75 -3.55 25.35
C LEU A 56 8.37 -4.47 24.28
N GLY A 57 7.93 -5.74 24.22
CA GLY A 57 8.41 -6.69 23.22
C GLY A 57 8.07 -6.28 21.79
N GLU A 58 6.82 -5.90 21.54
CA GLU A 58 6.40 -5.42 20.21
C GLU A 58 7.04 -4.07 19.87
N GLN A 59 7.23 -3.19 20.85
CA GLN A 59 7.94 -1.93 20.66
C GLN A 59 9.40 -2.18 20.20
N LEU A 60 10.15 -3.01 20.91
CA LEU A 60 11.54 -3.33 20.55
C LEU A 60 11.63 -4.00 19.17
N LEU A 61 10.67 -4.88 18.85
CA LEU A 61 10.58 -5.51 17.54
C LEU A 61 10.31 -4.47 16.44
N TYR A 62 9.34 -3.59 16.63
CA TYR A 62 9.02 -2.52 15.68
C TYR A 62 10.22 -1.59 15.48
N GLU A 63 10.89 -1.16 16.55
CA GLU A 63 12.08 -0.30 16.47
C GLU A 63 13.21 -0.97 15.68
N ALA A 64 13.49 -2.25 15.94
CA ALA A 64 14.52 -3.00 15.22
C ALA A 64 14.19 -3.18 13.74
N ILE A 65 12.93 -3.49 13.41
CA ILE A 65 12.45 -3.63 12.04
C ILE A 65 12.49 -2.28 11.32
N ASN A 66 11.97 -1.23 11.94
CA ASN A 66 11.92 0.11 11.35
C ASN A 66 13.33 0.59 11.02
N LYS A 67 14.27 0.50 11.98
CA LYS A 67 15.67 0.81 11.75
C LYS A 67 16.25 0.02 10.58
N SER A 68 16.06 -1.30 10.59
CA SER A 68 16.53 -2.17 9.50
C SER A 68 15.94 -1.75 8.16
N TRP A 69 14.66 -1.40 8.12
CA TRP A 69 13.94 -0.96 6.93
C TRP A 69 14.52 0.31 6.31
N TRP A 70 14.90 1.31 7.13
CA TRP A 70 15.61 2.50 6.66
C TRP A 70 16.96 2.16 6.01
N ASP A 71 17.68 1.19 6.58
CA ASP A 71 18.94 0.73 6.02
C ASP A 71 18.75 -0.01 4.67
N GLN A 72 17.69 -0.83 4.52
CA GLN A 72 17.44 -1.59 3.28
C GLN A 72 16.94 -0.71 2.14
N SER A 73 16.14 0.30 2.47
CA SER A 73 15.41 1.11 1.50
C SER A 73 16.31 2.09 0.73
N GLY A 74 17.58 2.24 1.14
CA GLY A 74 18.52 3.17 0.50
C GLY A 74 18.04 4.62 0.56
N VAL A 75 17.24 4.93 1.59
CA VAL A 75 16.38 6.11 1.72
C VAL A 75 17.13 7.43 1.76
N GLU A 76 18.44 7.43 1.98
CA GLU A 76 19.27 8.64 1.86
C GLU A 76 19.19 9.30 0.47
N LYS A 77 18.64 8.63 -0.55
CA LYS A 77 18.44 9.21 -1.87
C LYS A 77 17.04 9.82 -2.01
N SER A 78 16.99 11.15 -2.12
CA SER A 78 15.78 11.95 -2.42
C SER A 78 14.93 11.40 -3.58
N THR A 79 15.57 10.76 -4.55
CA THR A 79 14.92 10.12 -5.70
C THR A 79 13.91 9.04 -5.32
N PHE A 80 14.16 8.27 -4.26
CA PHE A 80 13.22 7.23 -3.83
C PHE A 80 11.92 7.82 -3.30
N TRP A 81 12.00 8.88 -2.48
CA TRP A 81 10.81 9.54 -1.94
C TRP A 81 10.01 10.31 -3.00
N ASN A 82 10.68 10.77 -4.07
CA ASN A 82 9.99 11.29 -5.25
C ASN A 82 9.14 10.20 -5.93
N GLU A 83 9.70 8.99 -6.10
CA GLU A 83 8.98 7.84 -6.64
C GLU A 83 7.81 7.40 -5.73
N VAL A 84 8.00 7.40 -4.40
CA VAL A 84 6.92 7.16 -3.41
C VAL A 84 5.80 8.18 -3.57
N SER A 85 6.15 9.46 -3.65
CA SER A 85 5.19 10.54 -3.81
C SER A 85 4.44 10.43 -5.14
N TYR A 86 5.14 10.06 -6.20
CA TYR A 86 4.58 9.78 -7.51
C TYR A 86 3.59 8.61 -7.44
N PHE A 87 4.01 7.47 -6.89
CA PHE A 87 3.16 6.28 -6.76
C PHE A 87 1.88 6.57 -5.98
N LYS A 88 1.97 7.32 -4.87
CA LYS A 88 0.80 7.71 -4.08
C LYS A 88 -0.20 8.59 -4.85
N ARG A 89 0.29 9.44 -5.76
CA ARG A 89 -0.59 10.22 -6.66
C ARG A 89 -1.21 9.31 -7.72
N LEU A 90 -0.40 8.48 -8.35
CA LEU A 90 -0.86 7.54 -9.38
C LEU A 90 -1.92 6.57 -8.84
N ASN A 91 -1.69 5.95 -7.68
CA ASN A 91 -2.65 5.04 -7.05
C ASN A 91 -3.99 5.76 -6.75
N ARG A 92 -3.95 7.03 -6.29
CA ARG A 92 -5.16 7.83 -6.08
C ARG A 92 -5.88 8.14 -7.40
N GLN A 93 -5.17 8.58 -8.42
CA GLN A 93 -5.72 8.87 -9.74
C GLN A 93 -6.36 7.62 -10.37
N VAL A 94 -5.69 6.47 -10.26
CA VAL A 94 -6.23 5.20 -10.77
C VAL A 94 -7.56 4.86 -10.08
N ASN A 95 -7.61 4.97 -8.75
CA ASN A 95 -8.82 4.66 -8.01
C ASN A 95 -9.97 5.68 -8.21
N ALA A 96 -9.65 6.97 -8.25
CA ALA A 96 -10.63 8.04 -8.27
C ALA A 96 -11.13 8.40 -9.68
N ASP A 97 -10.25 8.33 -10.68
CA ASP A 97 -10.52 8.89 -12.01
C ASP A 97 -10.49 7.83 -13.10
N VAL A 98 -9.44 6.99 -13.15
CA VAL A 98 -9.24 6.03 -14.25
C VAL A 98 -10.17 4.84 -14.15
N CYS A 99 -10.27 4.19 -12.98
CA CYS A 99 -11.11 3.01 -12.84
C CYS A 99 -12.61 3.27 -13.10
N PRO A 100 -13.21 4.38 -12.66
CA PRO A 100 -14.57 4.72 -13.08
C PRO A 100 -14.74 4.82 -14.61
N GLN A 101 -13.75 5.37 -15.31
CA GLN A 101 -13.77 5.47 -16.78
C GLN A 101 -13.60 4.10 -17.45
N VAL A 102 -12.66 3.28 -16.98
CA VAL A 102 -12.42 1.92 -17.48
C VAL A 102 -13.67 1.05 -17.30
N LEU A 103 -14.29 1.09 -16.11
CA LEU A 103 -15.47 0.27 -15.81
C LEU A 103 -16.71 0.73 -16.57
N SER A 104 -16.87 2.04 -16.81
CA SER A 104 -18.01 2.58 -17.57
C SER A 104 -17.90 2.37 -19.08
N SER A 105 -16.69 2.47 -19.63
CA SER A 105 -16.42 2.22 -21.05
C SER A 105 -16.23 0.74 -21.38
N ASN A 106 -15.97 -0.10 -20.37
CA ASN A 106 -15.58 -1.50 -20.50
C ASN A 106 -14.38 -1.68 -21.46
N ALA A 107 -13.42 -0.77 -21.36
CA ALA A 107 -12.21 -0.76 -22.18
C ALA A 107 -11.00 -0.40 -21.30
N ASP A 108 -9.87 -1.02 -21.62
CA ASP A 108 -8.62 -0.78 -20.90
C ASP A 108 -8.12 0.65 -21.15
N TYR A 109 -7.39 1.20 -20.18
CA TYR A 109 -6.83 2.55 -20.23
C TYR A 109 -5.31 2.54 -20.14
N GLN A 110 -4.64 3.15 -21.11
CA GLN A 110 -3.17 3.27 -21.12
C GLN A 110 -2.76 4.57 -20.42
N ILE A 111 -1.95 4.46 -19.38
CA ILE A 111 -1.27 5.62 -18.77
C ILE A 111 0.09 5.81 -19.46
N GLU A 112 0.36 7.07 -19.84
CA GLU A 112 1.60 7.45 -20.52
C GLU A 112 2.85 7.17 -19.68
N ALA A 113 3.91 6.72 -20.33
CA ALA A 113 5.19 6.43 -19.70
C ALA A 113 5.78 7.65 -18.99
N THR A 114 6.50 7.38 -17.90
CA THR A 114 7.21 8.38 -17.11
C THR A 114 8.62 7.89 -16.80
N GLU A 115 9.41 8.68 -16.07
CA GLU A 115 10.71 8.22 -15.56
C GLU A 115 10.61 7.02 -14.59
N TYR A 116 9.43 6.75 -14.02
CA TYR A 116 9.21 5.68 -13.04
C TYR A 116 8.61 4.40 -13.64
N HIS A 117 7.98 4.48 -14.81
CA HIS A 117 7.40 3.34 -15.51
C HIS A 117 7.38 3.53 -17.02
N ASN A 118 7.47 2.41 -17.74
CA ASN A 118 7.30 2.37 -19.18
C ASN A 118 5.79 2.29 -19.49
N ASP A 119 5.28 1.11 -19.81
CA ASP A 119 3.87 0.93 -20.16
C ASP A 119 3.02 0.50 -18.98
N LEU A 120 1.97 1.27 -18.70
CA LEU A 120 1.01 0.96 -17.65
C LEU A 120 -0.41 0.86 -18.25
N LEU A 121 -0.86 -0.37 -18.44
CA LEU A 121 -2.22 -0.68 -18.85
C LEU A 121 -3.09 -0.93 -17.62
N VAL A 122 -4.08 -0.06 -17.41
CA VAL A 122 -5.10 -0.24 -16.39
C VAL A 122 -6.27 -1.01 -17.01
N SER A 123 -6.35 -2.30 -16.70
CA SER A 123 -7.36 -3.18 -17.30
C SER A 123 -8.71 -3.14 -16.59
N VAL A 124 -9.76 -3.56 -17.30
CA VAL A 124 -11.09 -3.79 -16.70
C VAL A 124 -11.01 -4.78 -15.53
N GLU A 125 -10.20 -5.83 -15.65
CA GLU A 125 -9.99 -6.82 -14.59
C GLU A 125 -9.36 -6.19 -13.33
N LEU A 126 -8.29 -5.41 -13.50
CA LEU A 126 -7.65 -4.70 -12.40
C LEU A 126 -8.63 -3.77 -11.69
N CYS A 127 -9.38 -2.97 -12.43
CA CYS A 127 -10.36 -2.07 -11.85
C CYS A 127 -11.53 -2.78 -11.19
N THR A 128 -11.91 -3.97 -11.68
CA THR A 128 -12.91 -4.83 -11.04
C THR A 128 -12.39 -5.32 -9.70
N ALA A 129 -11.15 -5.82 -9.63
CA ALA A 129 -10.51 -6.27 -8.40
C ALA A 129 -10.38 -5.12 -7.38
N LEU A 130 -9.90 -3.94 -7.81
CA LEU A 130 -9.77 -2.77 -6.94
C LEU A 130 -11.10 -2.26 -6.39
N ASN A 131 -12.21 -2.45 -7.12
CA ASN A 131 -13.54 -1.98 -6.71
C ASN A 131 -14.39 -3.04 -6.01
N MET A 132 -13.84 -4.22 -5.73
CA MET A 132 -14.51 -5.23 -4.91
C MET A 132 -14.89 -4.65 -3.54
N LYS A 133 -16.12 -4.94 -3.11
CA LYS A 133 -16.57 -4.59 -1.76
C LYS A 133 -15.86 -5.48 -0.74
N MET A 134 -15.68 -4.97 0.47
CA MET A 134 -15.07 -5.73 1.56
C MET A 134 -15.78 -7.08 1.83
N SER A 135 -17.10 -7.15 1.63
CA SER A 135 -17.86 -8.40 1.74
C SER A 135 -17.49 -9.44 0.68
N GLU A 136 -17.09 -9.00 -0.51
CA GLU A 136 -16.64 -9.85 -1.61
C GLU A 136 -15.20 -10.30 -1.37
N VAL A 137 -14.33 -9.38 -0.97
CA VAL A 137 -12.94 -9.69 -0.59
C VAL A 137 -12.90 -10.75 0.52
N LYS A 138 -13.73 -10.60 1.57
CA LYS A 138 -13.81 -11.60 2.66
C LYS A 138 -14.19 -12.99 2.15
N LYS A 139 -15.13 -13.10 1.21
CA LYS A 139 -15.53 -14.40 0.63
C LYS A 139 -14.36 -15.05 -0.12
N VAL A 140 -13.64 -14.26 -0.92
CA VAL A 140 -12.47 -14.74 -1.66
C VAL A 140 -11.41 -15.25 -0.68
N LEU A 141 -11.03 -14.46 0.33
CA LEU A 141 -10.01 -14.84 1.32
C LEU A 141 -10.40 -16.07 2.16
N MET A 142 -11.68 -16.19 2.54
CA MET A 142 -12.16 -17.37 3.27
C MET A 142 -12.05 -18.65 2.44
N ASN A 143 -12.24 -18.57 1.12
CA ASN A 143 -12.08 -19.73 0.24
C ASN A 143 -10.61 -20.19 0.14
N TYR A 144 -9.65 -19.26 0.25
CA TYR A 144 -8.22 -19.60 0.27
C TYR A 144 -7.73 -20.13 1.62
N ALA A 145 -8.39 -19.78 2.72
CA ALA A 145 -8.02 -20.25 4.06
C ALA A 145 -8.52 -21.68 4.38
N LEU A 146 -9.38 -22.24 3.53
CA LEU A 146 -9.99 -23.57 3.68
C LEU A 146 -9.51 -24.58 2.63
N GLY A 147 -8.54 -24.20 1.79
CA GLY A 147 -7.95 -25.02 0.72
C GLY A 147 -6.55 -25.50 1.04
#